data_AF-A0A2C9CPY5-F1
#
_entry.id   AF-A0A2C9CPY5-F1
#
_cell.length_a   1.000
_cell.length_b   1.000
_cell.length_c   1.000
_cell.angle_alpha   90.00
_cell.angle_beta   90.00
_cell.angle_gamma   90.00
#
_symmetry.space_group_name_H-M   'P 1'
#
loop_
_entity.id
_entity.type
_entity.pdbx_description
1 polymer ?
#
loop_
_entity_poly.entity_id
_entity_poly.type
_entity_poly.pdbx_seq_one_letter_code
_entity_poly.pdbx_strand_id
1 'polypeptide(L)'
;MNFLKAVLNHPYTFWAILCLPAVPMAIGLSSGDPNAIHSLLHPTGEFAARFMIIAMMVTPLVVMLKQWRGPRWLMKRRRYLGVAAFGYAALHTALYLIDMGSVAVTGGELSKLYIWTGWLAFLIFVPLAITSTDNWVRRLGRRWKALQQFIYAAAVLTLVHWAALHDWGGIAPALVHFGPLVVLQVLRIQAFRRRRDIRQSTAF
;
A
#
# COMPACT_ATOMS: atom_id res chain seq x y z
N MET A 1 -15.92 -20.21 20.45
CA MET A 1 -16.02 -19.04 19.54
C MET A 1 -15.31 -17.76 20.02
N ASN A 2 -14.79 -17.69 21.26
CA ASN A 2 -14.06 -16.52 21.79
C ASN A 2 -12.53 -16.55 21.55
N PHE A 3 -11.92 -17.74 21.47
CA PHE A 3 -10.48 -17.88 21.28
C PHE A 3 -10.01 -17.41 19.88
N LEU A 4 -10.68 -17.81 18.81
CA LEU A 4 -10.41 -17.32 17.43
C LEU A 4 -10.51 -15.79 17.33
N LYS A 5 -11.49 -15.18 18.01
CA LYS A 5 -11.62 -13.72 18.07
C LYS A 5 -10.53 -13.07 18.91
N ALA A 6 -10.08 -13.69 20.00
CA ALA A 6 -9.01 -13.19 20.86
C ALA A 6 -7.64 -13.27 20.15
N VAL A 7 -7.35 -14.39 19.49
CA VAL A 7 -6.14 -14.59 18.68
C VAL A 7 -6.14 -13.63 17.50
N LEU A 8 -7.21 -13.54 16.69
CA LEU A 8 -7.27 -12.56 15.60
C LEU A 8 -7.20 -11.11 16.12
N ASN A 9 -7.69 -10.84 17.33
CA ASN A 9 -7.63 -9.50 17.89
C ASN A 9 -6.23 -9.08 18.35
N HIS A 10 -5.30 -10.01 18.52
CA HIS A 10 -3.95 -9.68 18.97
C HIS A 10 -3.18 -8.92 17.87
N PRO A 11 -2.45 -7.83 18.18
CA PRO A 11 -1.66 -7.11 17.18
C PRO A 11 -0.61 -8.00 16.49
N TYR A 12 -0.02 -8.97 17.22
CA TYR A 12 1.01 -9.87 16.69
C TYR A 12 0.50 -10.91 15.68
N THR A 13 -0.74 -11.38 15.77
CA THR A 13 -1.29 -12.32 14.79
C THR A 13 -1.58 -11.63 13.46
N PHE A 14 -1.96 -10.36 13.50
CA PHE A 14 -2.09 -9.55 12.30
C PHE A 14 -0.73 -9.30 11.63
N TRP A 15 0.31 -9.01 12.42
CA TRP A 15 1.68 -8.96 11.91
C TRP A 15 2.16 -10.30 11.33
N ALA A 16 1.84 -11.42 11.98
CA ALA A 16 2.18 -12.74 11.45
C ALA A 16 1.53 -13.01 10.09
N ILE A 17 0.27 -12.60 9.90
CA ILE A 17 -0.42 -12.68 8.60
C ILE A 17 0.23 -11.76 7.56
N LEU A 18 0.65 -10.56 7.95
CA LEU A 18 1.33 -9.61 7.04
C LEU A 18 2.75 -10.07 6.66
N CYS A 19 3.42 -10.84 7.52
CA CYS A 19 4.71 -11.46 7.23
C CYS A 19 4.57 -12.77 6.44
N LEU A 20 3.38 -13.34 6.32
CA LEU A 20 3.14 -14.62 5.65
C LEU A 20 3.65 -14.62 4.20
N PRO A 21 3.44 -13.57 3.38
CA PRO A 21 4.03 -13.47 2.04
C PRO A 21 5.55 -13.35 2.01
N ALA A 22 6.18 -12.89 3.10
CA ALA A 22 7.64 -12.79 3.20
C ALA A 22 8.31 -14.15 3.46
N VAL A 23 7.57 -15.15 3.97
CA VAL A 23 8.08 -16.51 4.22
C VAL A 23 8.57 -17.19 2.95
N PRO A 24 7.78 -17.32 1.86
CA PRO A 24 8.28 -17.92 0.62
C PRO A 24 9.38 -17.09 -0.04
N MET A 25 9.40 -15.76 0.16
CA MET A 25 10.49 -14.90 -0.34
C MET A 25 11.81 -15.19 0.37
N ALA A 26 11.78 -15.37 1.70
CA ALA A 26 12.95 -15.73 2.48
C ALA A 26 13.48 -17.13 2.11
N ILE A 27 12.57 -18.08 1.86
CA ILE A 27 12.92 -19.43 1.37
C ILE A 27 13.57 -19.33 -0.02
N GLY A 28 12.99 -18.53 -0.92
CA GLY A 28 13.55 -18.28 -2.25
C GLY A 28 14.96 -17.69 -2.20
N LEU A 29 15.22 -16.74 -1.29
CA LEU A 29 16.56 -16.17 -1.11
C LEU A 29 17.57 -17.19 -0.57
N SER A 30 17.12 -18.14 0.26
CA SER A 30 17.97 -19.22 0.80
C SER A 30 18.23 -20.37 -0.17
N SER A 31 17.59 -20.38 -1.34
CA SER A 31 17.72 -21.46 -2.33
C SER A 31 19.08 -21.50 -3.05
N GLY A 32 19.88 -20.45 -2.93
CA GLY A 32 21.21 -20.34 -3.55
C GLY A 32 21.18 -20.05 -5.06
N ASP A 33 20.00 -19.82 -5.64
CA ASP A 33 19.86 -19.42 -7.06
C ASP A 33 20.40 -17.99 -7.27
N PRO A 34 21.37 -17.78 -8.18
CA PRO A 34 21.88 -16.45 -8.53
C PRO A 34 20.79 -15.47 -8.98
N ASN A 35 19.69 -15.96 -9.56
CA ASN A 35 18.58 -15.15 -10.05
C ASN A 35 17.43 -15.04 -9.05
N ALA A 36 17.59 -15.56 -7.82
CA ALA A 36 16.57 -15.48 -6.78
C ALA A 36 16.22 -14.01 -6.47
N ILE A 37 17.21 -13.12 -6.41
CA ILE A 37 17.02 -11.70 -6.11
C ILE A 37 16.13 -11.04 -7.17
N HIS A 38 16.48 -11.23 -8.45
CA HIS A 38 15.71 -10.69 -9.57
C HIS A 38 14.27 -11.22 -9.58
N SER A 39 14.10 -12.52 -9.34
CA SER A 39 12.78 -13.18 -9.29
C SER A 39 11.90 -12.66 -8.13
N LEU A 40 12.52 -12.16 -7.06
CA LEU A 40 11.83 -11.60 -5.89
C LEU A 40 11.45 -10.12 -6.04
N LEU A 41 11.97 -9.42 -7.04
CA LEU A 41 11.63 -8.01 -7.31
C LEU A 41 10.14 -7.83 -7.62
N HIS A 42 9.60 -8.64 -8.53
CA HIS A 42 8.19 -8.61 -8.90
C HIS A 42 7.24 -8.83 -7.71
N PRO A 43 7.35 -9.94 -6.96
CA PRO A 43 6.39 -10.22 -5.88
C PRO A 43 6.51 -9.21 -4.74
N THR A 44 7.72 -8.74 -4.38
CA THR A 44 7.88 -7.74 -3.31
C THR A 44 7.20 -6.41 -3.64
N GLY A 45 7.32 -5.94 -4.89
CA GLY A 45 6.63 -4.75 -5.38
C GLY A 45 5.11 -4.92 -5.41
N GLU A 46 4.62 -6.07 -5.89
CA GLU A 46 3.18 -6.36 -5.91
C GLU A 46 2.57 -6.40 -4.51
N PHE A 47 3.23 -7.04 -3.54
CA PHE A 47 2.74 -7.08 -2.16
C PHE A 47 2.73 -5.69 -1.53
N ALA A 48 3.75 -4.87 -1.78
CA ALA A 48 3.76 -3.47 -1.34
C ALA A 48 2.53 -2.70 -1.88
N ALA A 49 2.27 -2.80 -3.19
CA ALA A 49 1.12 -2.17 -3.83
C ALA A 49 -0.21 -2.70 -3.28
N ARG A 50 -0.36 -4.03 -3.13
CA ARG A 50 -1.56 -4.66 -2.59
C ARG A 50 -1.86 -4.21 -1.16
N PHE A 51 -0.86 -4.17 -0.28
CA PHE A 51 -1.07 -3.70 1.09
C PHE A 51 -1.46 -2.22 1.16
N MET A 52 -0.88 -1.37 0.30
CA MET A 52 -1.28 0.03 0.15
C MET A 52 -2.74 0.14 -0.31
N ILE A 53 -3.12 -0.58 -1.37
CA ILE A 53 -4.47 -0.60 -1.93
C ILE A 53 -5.47 -1.04 -0.86
N ILE A 54 -5.20 -2.13 -0.15
CA ILE A 54 -6.05 -2.61 0.95
C ILE A 54 -6.17 -1.54 2.03
N ALA A 55 -5.07 -0.91 2.46
CA ALA A 55 -5.07 0.16 3.46
C ALA A 55 -5.93 1.37 3.05
N MET A 56 -5.99 1.67 1.76
CA MET A 56 -6.83 2.74 1.22
C MET A 56 -8.30 2.32 1.13
N MET A 57 -8.59 1.08 0.70
CA MET A 57 -9.94 0.51 0.58
C MET A 57 -10.66 0.35 1.93
N VAL A 58 -9.94 0.22 3.04
CA VAL A 58 -10.57 0.10 4.38
C VAL A 58 -11.53 1.27 4.65
N THR A 59 -11.13 2.50 4.28
CA THR A 59 -11.90 3.71 4.58
C THR A 59 -13.25 3.78 3.84
N PRO A 60 -13.32 3.63 2.50
CA PRO A 60 -14.60 3.59 1.78
C PRO A 60 -15.47 2.41 2.22
N LEU A 61 -14.89 1.24 2.46
CA LEU A 61 -15.64 0.06 2.95
C LEU A 61 -16.36 0.33 4.27
N VAL A 62 -15.74 1.04 5.22
CA VAL A 62 -16.38 1.39 6.50
C VAL A 62 -17.53 2.38 6.32
N VAL A 63 -17.42 3.30 5.36
CA VAL A 63 -18.46 4.29 5.09
C VAL A 63 -19.69 3.63 4.47
N MET A 64 -19.49 2.67 3.57
CA MET A 64 -20.56 1.94 2.88
C MET A 64 -21.18 0.87 3.79
N LEU A 65 -20.36 0.03 4.43
CA LEU A 65 -20.79 -1.07 5.29
C LEU A 65 -20.95 -0.61 6.73
N LYS A 66 -21.69 0.48 6.93
CA LYS A 66 -21.87 1.13 8.24
C LYS A 66 -22.38 0.18 9.32
N GLN A 67 -23.13 -0.87 8.96
CA GLN A 67 -23.70 -1.85 9.90
C GLN A 67 -22.80 -3.07 10.18
N TRP A 68 -21.70 -3.25 9.46
CA TRP A 68 -20.84 -4.43 9.60
C TRP A 68 -19.66 -4.18 10.54
N ARG A 69 -19.42 -5.12 11.46
CA ARG A 69 -18.34 -5.02 12.47
C ARG A 69 -16.93 -5.26 11.89
N GLY A 70 -16.82 -5.99 10.76
CA GLY A 70 -15.55 -6.34 10.13
C GLY A 70 -14.72 -5.14 9.64
N PRO A 71 -15.27 -4.25 8.79
CA PRO A 71 -14.52 -3.08 8.29
C PRO A 71 -14.08 -2.11 9.40
N ARG A 72 -14.91 -1.95 10.45
CA ARG A 72 -14.56 -1.14 11.64
C ARG A 72 -13.39 -1.73 12.43
N TRP A 73 -13.30 -3.06 12.49
CA TRP A 73 -12.18 -3.76 13.09
C TRP A 73 -10.89 -3.57 12.28
N LEU A 74 -10.99 -3.54 10.95
CA LEU A 74 -9.87 -3.30 10.05
C LEU A 74 -9.40 -1.83 10.07
N MET A 75 -10.30 -0.85 10.25
CA MET A 75 -9.94 0.57 10.45
C MET A 75 -8.93 0.76 11.58
N LYS A 76 -9.12 0.08 12.71
CA LYS A 76 -8.20 0.15 13.85
C LYS A 76 -6.80 -0.38 13.53
N ARG A 77 -6.69 -1.23 12.51
CA ARG A 77 -5.44 -1.89 12.06
C ARG A 77 -4.92 -1.37 10.73
N ARG A 78 -5.56 -0.35 10.14
CA ARG A 78 -5.12 0.30 8.89
C ARG A 78 -3.66 0.74 8.95
N ARG A 79 -3.21 1.17 10.14
CA ARG A 79 -1.82 1.56 10.38
C ARG A 79 -0.83 0.43 10.09
N TYR A 80 -1.12 -0.79 10.55
CA TYR A 80 -0.26 -1.95 10.32
C TYR A 80 -0.14 -2.31 8.85
N LEU A 81 -1.23 -2.18 8.08
CA LEU A 81 -1.21 -2.38 6.62
C LEU A 81 -0.32 -1.34 5.92
N GLY A 82 -0.38 -0.08 6.34
CA GLY A 82 0.47 0.98 5.79
C GLY A 82 1.95 0.77 6.10
N VAL A 83 2.28 0.33 7.33
CA VAL A 83 3.65 0.00 7.70
C VAL A 83 4.15 -1.25 6.98
N ALA A 84 3.31 -2.28 6.81
CA ALA A 84 3.66 -3.45 6.01
C ALA A 84 3.91 -3.06 4.55
N ALA A 85 3.05 -2.24 3.93
CA ALA A 85 3.26 -1.73 2.57
C ALA A 85 4.62 -1.03 2.44
N PHE A 86 5.01 -0.20 3.42
CA PHE A 86 6.34 0.41 3.47
C PHE A 86 7.46 -0.63 3.61
N GLY A 87 7.31 -1.62 4.50
CA GLY A 87 8.31 -2.67 4.68
C GLY A 87 8.58 -3.46 3.41
N TYR A 88 7.54 -3.86 2.67
CA TYR A 88 7.69 -4.52 1.37
C TYR A 88 8.25 -3.58 0.29
N ALA A 89 7.90 -2.28 0.30
CA ALA A 89 8.48 -1.31 -0.62
C ALA A 89 9.98 -1.08 -0.35
N ALA A 90 10.38 -1.03 0.91
CA ALA A 90 11.78 -0.92 1.32
C ALA A 90 12.56 -2.19 0.95
N LEU A 91 11.98 -3.37 1.17
CA LEU A 91 12.57 -4.63 0.76
C LEU A 91 12.74 -4.70 -0.77
N HIS A 92 11.72 -4.31 -1.53
CA HIS A 92 11.79 -4.20 -2.99
C HIS A 92 12.92 -3.28 -3.44
N THR A 93 13.03 -2.09 -2.82
CA THR A 93 14.09 -1.12 -3.14
C THR A 93 15.48 -1.65 -2.78
N ALA A 94 15.62 -2.35 -1.64
CA ALA A 94 16.88 -2.96 -1.23
C ALA A 94 17.30 -4.08 -2.20
N LEU A 95 16.39 -4.98 -2.56
CA LEU A 95 16.65 -6.02 -3.55
C LEU A 95 17.02 -5.42 -4.91
N TYR A 96 16.34 -4.35 -5.33
CA TYR A 96 16.65 -3.64 -6.57
C TYR A 96 18.07 -3.04 -6.56
N LEU A 97 18.48 -2.42 -5.45
CA LEU A 97 19.84 -1.89 -5.31
C LEU A 97 20.91 -2.99 -5.31
N ILE A 98 20.61 -4.17 -4.75
CA ILE A 98 21.53 -5.31 -4.75
C ILE A 98 21.63 -5.90 -6.17
N ASP A 99 20.52 -6.05 -6.88
CA ASP A 99 20.46 -6.55 -8.26
C ASP A 99 21.19 -5.59 -9.23
N MET A 100 21.01 -4.27 -9.08
CA MET A 100 21.79 -3.29 -9.84
C MET A 100 23.27 -3.26 -9.45
N GLY A 101 23.60 -3.53 -8.18
CA GLY A 101 24.99 -3.56 -7.73
C GLY A 101 25.78 -4.77 -8.27
N SER A 102 25.09 -5.90 -8.52
CA SER A 102 25.70 -7.11 -9.09
C SER A 102 25.79 -7.08 -10.62
N VAL A 103 24.84 -6.42 -11.29
CA VAL A 103 24.84 -6.23 -12.75
C VAL A 103 25.44 -4.86 -13.07
N ALA A 104 26.69 -4.83 -13.54
CA ALA A 104 27.42 -3.59 -13.87
C ALA A 104 26.52 -2.55 -14.56
N VAL A 105 26.14 -1.50 -13.80
CA VAL A 105 25.14 -0.51 -14.22
C VAL A 105 25.64 0.27 -15.43
N THR A 106 25.23 -0.14 -16.63
CA THR A 106 25.26 0.76 -17.79
C THR A 106 24.24 1.86 -17.53
N GLY A 107 24.71 3.08 -17.25
CA GLY A 107 23.94 4.23 -16.76
C GLY A 107 22.69 4.65 -17.57
N GLY A 108 22.37 3.99 -18.68
CA GLY A 108 21.12 4.15 -19.42
C GLY A 108 19.89 3.58 -18.72
N GLU A 109 20.04 2.59 -17.82
CA GLU A 109 18.90 1.98 -17.12
C GLU A 109 18.20 2.96 -16.17
N LEU A 110 18.98 3.77 -15.44
CA LEU A 110 18.48 4.75 -14.46
C LEU A 110 17.57 5.83 -15.07
N SER A 111 17.57 6.02 -16.39
CA SER A 111 16.77 7.04 -17.07
C SER A 111 15.36 6.59 -17.45
N LYS A 112 15.01 5.32 -17.19
CA LYS A 112 13.69 4.79 -17.56
C LYS A 112 12.61 5.29 -16.61
N LEU A 113 11.45 5.66 -17.16
CA LEU A 113 10.32 6.26 -16.42
C LEU A 113 9.81 5.40 -15.27
N TYR A 114 9.88 4.06 -15.38
CA TYR A 114 9.49 3.18 -14.28
C TYR A 114 10.44 3.36 -13.09
N ILE A 115 11.76 3.48 -13.26
CA ILE A 115 12.68 3.62 -12.12
C ILE A 115 12.42 4.93 -11.36
N TRP A 116 12.31 6.06 -12.08
CA TRP A 116 12.07 7.36 -11.45
C TRP A 116 10.75 7.44 -10.67
N THR A 117 9.67 6.89 -11.24
CA THR A 117 8.35 6.87 -10.58
C THR A 117 8.36 5.97 -9.34
N GLY A 118 9.11 4.87 -9.36
CA GLY A 118 9.32 4.00 -8.20
C GLY A 118 10.06 4.73 -7.06
N TRP A 119 11.18 5.40 -7.38
CA TRP A 119 11.92 6.22 -6.42
C TRP A 119 11.08 7.34 -5.82
N LEU A 120 10.31 8.05 -6.65
CA LEU A 120 9.45 9.12 -6.17
C LEU A 120 8.33 8.58 -5.27
N ALA A 121 7.74 7.44 -5.61
CA ALA A 121 6.76 6.78 -4.75
C ALA A 121 7.38 6.38 -3.40
N PHE A 122 8.58 5.78 -3.42
CA PHE A 122 9.31 5.39 -2.22
C PHE A 122 9.64 6.60 -1.32
N LEU A 123 10.10 7.70 -1.91
CA LEU A 123 10.38 8.95 -1.19
C LEU A 123 9.14 9.53 -0.50
N ILE A 124 7.95 9.37 -1.07
CA ILE A 124 6.69 9.75 -0.42
C ILE A 124 6.32 8.76 0.70
N PHE A 125 6.59 7.47 0.50
CA PHE A 125 6.30 6.42 1.48
C PHE A 125 7.10 6.55 2.78
N VAL A 126 8.37 6.99 2.71
CA VAL A 126 9.26 7.20 3.88
C VAL A 126 8.64 8.13 4.94
N PRO A 127 8.29 9.40 4.66
CA PRO A 127 7.69 10.27 5.65
C PRO A 127 6.32 9.78 6.11
N LEU A 128 5.56 9.07 5.25
CA LEU A 128 4.27 8.48 5.64
C LEU A 128 4.45 7.36 6.67
N ALA A 129 5.50 6.56 6.54
CA ALA A 129 5.85 5.50 7.48
C ALA A 129 6.39 6.08 8.81
N ILE A 130 7.28 7.08 8.75
CA ILE A 130 7.82 7.73 9.95
C ILE A 130 6.70 8.41 10.75
N THR A 131 5.82 9.14 10.07
CA THR A 131 4.67 9.82 10.70
C THR A 131 3.53 8.87 11.08
N SER A 132 3.69 7.57 10.83
CA SER A 132 2.77 6.53 11.28
C SER A 132 2.90 6.27 12.78
N THR A 133 3.95 6.74 13.47
CA THR A 133 4.16 6.46 14.91
C THR A 133 3.24 7.28 15.85
N ASP A 134 2.78 6.69 16.97
CA ASP A 134 1.86 7.35 17.93
C ASP A 134 2.38 8.69 18.47
N ASN A 135 3.70 8.82 18.58
CA ASN A 135 4.33 10.08 18.97
C ASN A 135 4.12 11.18 17.91
N TRP A 136 4.28 10.85 16.63
CA TRP A 136 4.08 11.80 15.52
C TRP A 136 2.61 12.13 15.29
N VAL A 137 1.70 11.15 15.43
CA VAL A 137 0.26 11.38 15.34
C VAL A 137 -0.19 12.41 16.40
N ARG A 138 0.28 12.25 17.64
CA ARG A 138 -0.01 13.18 18.74
C ARG A 138 0.61 14.57 18.51
N ARG A 139 1.85 14.63 18.00
CA ARG A 139 2.55 15.90 17.72
C ARG A 139 1.94 16.69 16.55
N LEU A 140 1.56 16.03 15.46
CA LEU A 140 1.10 16.70 14.23
C LEU A 140 -0.41 16.99 14.23
N GLY A 141 -1.21 16.25 15.00
CA GLY A 141 -2.64 16.46 15.14
C GLY A 141 -3.39 16.55 13.80
N ARG A 142 -3.94 17.73 13.46
CA ARG A 142 -4.68 17.95 12.20
C ARG A 142 -3.79 17.86 10.96
N ARG A 143 -2.52 18.29 11.03
CA ARG A 143 -1.58 18.26 9.89
C ARG A 143 -1.22 16.83 9.48
N TRP A 144 -1.30 15.87 10.41
CA TRP A 144 -1.08 14.45 10.13
C TRP A 144 -2.03 13.94 9.03
N LYS A 145 -3.31 14.34 9.06
CA LYS A 145 -4.26 13.93 8.03
C LYS A 145 -3.89 14.44 6.64
N ALA A 146 -3.39 15.68 6.54
CA ALA A 146 -2.92 16.25 5.28
C ALA A 146 -1.68 15.50 4.76
N LEU A 147 -0.73 15.18 5.64
CA LEU A 147 0.44 14.38 5.26
C LEU A 147 0.04 12.97 4.78
N GLN A 148 -0.92 12.34 5.45
CA GLN A 148 -1.40 11.02 5.05
C GLN A 148 -2.21 11.04 3.74
N GLN A 149 -2.59 12.20 3.20
CA GLN A 149 -3.19 12.30 1.86
C GLN A 149 -2.16 12.13 0.74
N PHE A 150 -0.87 12.30 1.00
CA PHE A 150 0.15 12.00 -0.02
C PHE A 150 0.17 10.52 -0.41
N ILE A 151 -0.50 9.63 0.34
CA ILE A 151 -0.71 8.24 -0.06
C ILE A 151 -1.44 8.13 -1.41
N TYR A 152 -2.32 9.08 -1.75
CA TYR A 152 -2.99 9.09 -3.06
C TYR A 152 -2.00 9.41 -4.18
N ALA A 153 -1.06 10.34 -3.95
CA ALA A 153 0.01 10.65 -4.90
C ALA A 153 0.95 9.44 -5.05
N ALA A 154 1.35 8.81 -3.95
CA ALA A 154 2.13 7.59 -3.97
C ALA A 154 1.41 6.46 -4.73
N ALA A 155 0.09 6.30 -4.52
CA ALA A 155 -0.70 5.28 -5.22
C ALA A 155 -0.73 5.50 -6.74
N VAL A 156 -0.87 6.76 -7.20
CA VAL A 156 -0.79 7.09 -8.62
C VAL A 156 0.60 6.82 -9.16
N LEU A 157 1.66 7.19 -8.45
CA LEU A 157 3.04 6.91 -8.87
C LEU A 157 3.34 5.41 -8.94
N THR A 158 2.88 4.63 -7.97
CA THR A 158 2.99 3.15 -8.00
C THR A 158 2.22 2.54 -9.16
N LEU A 159 1.04 3.08 -9.49
CA LEU A 159 0.27 2.66 -10.67
C LEU A 159 1.04 2.95 -11.97
N VAL A 160 1.60 4.16 -12.11
CA VAL A 160 2.41 4.53 -13.28
C VAL A 160 3.68 3.68 -13.35
N HIS A 161 4.35 3.45 -12.23
CA HIS A 161 5.52 2.58 -12.14
C HIS A 161 5.22 1.17 -12.66
N TRP A 162 4.10 0.57 -12.22
CA TRP A 162 3.69 -0.76 -12.66
C TRP A 162 3.26 -0.77 -14.14
N ALA A 163 2.53 0.24 -14.60
CA ALA A 163 2.11 0.35 -16.00
C ALA A 163 3.30 0.55 -16.96
N ALA A 164 4.29 1.34 -16.55
CA ALA A 164 5.50 1.61 -17.32
C ALA A 164 6.47 0.42 -17.36
N LEU A 165 6.29 -0.58 -16.48
CA LEU A 165 7.15 -1.76 -16.41
C LEU A 165 7.02 -2.68 -17.64
N HIS A 166 5.96 -2.52 -18.43
CA HIS A 166 5.67 -3.36 -19.60
C HIS A 166 5.29 -2.53 -20.84
N ASP A 167 5.90 -1.35 -21.00
CA ASP A 167 5.60 -0.38 -22.08
C ASP A 167 4.09 -0.14 -22.26
N TRP A 168 3.36 0.02 -21.15
CA TRP A 168 1.90 0.23 -21.15
C TRP A 168 1.06 -0.95 -21.68
N GLY A 169 1.69 -2.04 -22.17
CA GLY A 169 1.00 -3.26 -22.61
C GLY A 169 0.46 -4.12 -21.47
N GLY A 170 1.03 -3.99 -20.27
CA GLY A 170 0.67 -4.73 -19.05
C GLY A 170 -0.28 -4.00 -18.09
N ILE A 171 -1.09 -3.06 -18.59
CA ILE A 171 -2.00 -2.26 -17.75
C ILE A 171 -3.14 -3.10 -17.14
N ALA A 172 -3.52 -4.21 -17.78
CA ALA A 172 -4.64 -5.04 -17.32
C ALA A 172 -4.48 -5.54 -15.86
N PRO A 173 -3.35 -6.16 -15.45
CA PRO A 173 -3.09 -6.48 -14.04
C PRO A 173 -3.21 -5.27 -13.10
N ALA A 174 -2.65 -4.13 -13.49
CA ALA A 174 -2.68 -2.92 -12.67
C ALA A 174 -4.11 -2.38 -12.52
N LEU A 175 -4.91 -2.36 -13.59
CA LEU A 175 -6.32 -1.96 -13.56
C LEU A 175 -7.19 -2.92 -12.76
N VAL A 176 -6.91 -4.22 -12.77
CA VAL A 176 -7.67 -5.19 -11.95
C VAL A 176 -7.47 -4.90 -10.46
N HIS A 177 -6.29 -4.45 -10.04
CA HIS A 177 -6.00 -4.13 -8.64
C HIS A 177 -6.43 -2.71 -8.24
N PHE A 178 -6.19 -1.72 -9.10
CA PHE A 178 -6.54 -0.31 -8.83
C PHE A 178 -8.00 0.02 -9.17
N GLY A 179 -8.64 -0.70 -10.07
CA GLY A 179 -10.03 -0.49 -10.49
C GLY A 179 -11.02 -0.55 -9.31
N PRO A 180 -11.02 -1.62 -8.49
CA PRO A 180 -11.86 -1.69 -7.30
C PRO A 180 -11.60 -0.54 -6.32
N LEU A 181 -10.35 -0.11 -6.18
CA LEU A 181 -9.98 1.03 -5.33
C LEU A 181 -10.55 2.34 -5.87
N VAL A 182 -10.43 2.59 -7.17
CA VAL A 182 -10.96 3.80 -7.83
C VAL A 182 -12.48 3.84 -7.68
N VAL A 183 -13.17 2.73 -7.97
CA VAL A 183 -14.63 2.62 -7.83
C VAL A 183 -15.06 2.91 -6.39
N LEU A 184 -14.43 2.26 -5.39
CA LEU A 184 -14.76 2.49 -3.99
C LEU A 184 -14.50 3.94 -3.54
N GLN A 185 -13.43 4.55 -4.05
CA GLN A 185 -13.09 5.93 -3.73
C GLN A 185 -14.09 6.93 -4.34
N VAL A 186 -14.53 6.71 -5.58
CA VAL A 186 -15.58 7.50 -6.25
C VAL A 186 -16.90 7.36 -5.50
N LEU A 187 -17.32 6.13 -5.18
CA LEU A 187 -18.54 5.87 -4.43
C LEU A 187 -18.53 6.54 -3.04
N ARG A 188 -17.38 6.55 -2.36
CA ARG A 188 -17.22 7.26 -1.09
C ARG A 188 -17.42 8.77 -1.24
N ILE A 189 -16.83 9.38 -2.27
CA ILE A 189 -16.98 10.82 -2.53
C ILE A 189 -18.45 11.15 -2.81
N GLN A 190 -19.12 10.36 -3.66
CA GLN A 190 -20.54 10.52 -3.97
C GLN A 190 -21.43 10.37 -2.72
N ALA A 191 -21.17 9.36 -1.87
CA ALA A 191 -21.89 9.16 -0.63
C ALA A 191 -21.71 10.34 0.35
N PHE A 192 -20.53 10.97 0.35
CA PHE A 192 -20.27 12.17 1.17
C PHE A 192 -20.97 13.41 0.62
N ARG A 193 -21.00 13.58 -0.71
CA ARG A 193 -21.72 14.67 -1.39
C ARG A 193 -23.23 14.55 -1.16
N ARG A 194 -23.84 13.39 -1.42
CA ARG A 194 -25.28 13.13 -1.16
C ARG A 194 -25.70 13.43 0.27
N ARG A 195 -24.88 13.09 1.28
CA ARG A 195 -25.18 13.40 2.68
C ARG A 195 -25.11 14.88 3.01
N ARG A 196 -24.27 15.64 2.30
CA ARG A 196 -24.19 17.09 2.43
C ARG A 196 -25.44 17.74 1.85
N ASP A 197 -25.86 17.30 0.67
CA ASP A 197 -27.02 17.82 -0.03
C ASP A 197 -28.32 17.58 0.77
N ILE A 198 -28.52 16.37 1.30
CA ILE A 198 -29.67 16.03 2.16
C ILE A 198 -29.73 16.90 3.43
N ARG A 199 -28.58 17.18 4.05
CA ARG A 199 -28.53 17.98 5.28
C ARG A 199 -28.84 19.45 5.03
N GLN A 200 -28.55 19.95 3.82
CA GLN A 200 -28.90 21.31 3.41
C GLN A 200 -30.37 21.43 3.04
N SER A 201 -30.99 20.39 2.46
CA SER A 201 -32.42 20.40 2.12
C SER A 201 -33.35 20.27 3.33
N THR A 202 -32.90 19.67 4.44
CA THR A 202 -33.69 19.55 5.69
C THR A 202 -33.49 20.71 6.66
N ALA A 203 -32.71 21.73 6.28
CA ALA A 203 -32.41 22.90 7.11
C ALA A 203 -33.30 24.11 6.79
N PHE A 204 -34.34 23.90 5.97
CA PHE A 204 -35.38 24.86 5.63
C PHE A 204 -36.72 24.40 6.21
#